data_AF-A0AB36SBP3-F1
#
_entry.id   AF-A0AB36SBP3-F1
#
_cell.length_a   1.000
_cell.length_b   1.000
_cell.length_c   1.000
_cell.angle_alpha   90.00
_cell.angle_beta   90.00
_cell.angle_gamma   90.00
#
_symmetry.space_group_name_H-M   'P 1'
#
loop_
_entity.id
_entity.type
_entity.pdbx_description
1 polymer ?
#
loop_
_entity_poly.entity_id
_entity_poly.type
_entity_poly.pdbx_seq_one_letter_code
_entity_poly.pdbx_strand_id
1 'polypeptide(L)'
;MDLPFSLKLNFGYKSGEQEYELLFFQDEASLLEYTPVKVKEFSNLSFTFNSIDKQAKLYIPELDDYLIENQVKEENGDICYIPSDDNIIIYNRDQGKTVPLIPGYYTLYVKIGETIFYSRFEIILKDLGTPEWEKMKIEIEKMVGGLARTFIPKKTSRREITTSNYLMNDQLFQRILEFENNIPQAIVSLESLKKEAKYRIDKRYNWKPIGSKNLVDQKTISQLQIHPEKRGLLYTPSRIIKYDIIENQWIKFILSYFKNFSLLYRLN
;
A
#
# COMPACT_ATOMS: atom_id res chain seq x y z
N MET A 1 22.31 34.71 -2.57
CA MET A 1 21.59 35.20 -3.75
C MET A 1 20.17 35.47 -3.30
N ASP A 2 19.66 36.68 -3.50
CA ASP A 2 18.28 37.02 -3.13
C ASP A 2 17.32 36.30 -4.09
N LEU A 3 16.64 35.28 -3.57
CA LEU A 3 15.60 34.58 -4.33
C LEU A 3 14.35 35.47 -4.41
N PRO A 4 13.62 35.47 -5.54
CA PRO A 4 12.40 36.27 -5.70
C PRO A 4 11.20 35.71 -4.92
N PHE A 5 11.43 34.72 -4.05
CA PHE A 5 10.44 34.06 -3.23
C PHE A 5 11.06 33.59 -1.91
N SER A 6 10.22 33.47 -0.89
CA SER A 6 10.54 32.88 0.40
C SER A 6 9.49 31.86 0.79
N LEU A 7 9.94 30.73 1.31
CA LEU A 7 9.06 29.71 1.88
C LEU A 7 9.46 29.53 3.34
N LYS A 8 8.52 29.84 4.24
CA LYS A 8 8.74 29.72 5.67
C LYS A 8 7.94 28.56 6.21
N LEU A 9 8.62 27.64 6.87
CA LEU A 9 8.01 26.54 7.62
C LEU A 9 7.83 26.96 9.07
N ASN A 10 6.61 26.86 9.56
CA ASN A 10 6.25 27.06 10.96
C ASN A 10 5.93 25.69 11.55
N PHE A 11 6.76 25.22 12.49
CA PHE A 11 6.57 23.92 13.10
C PHE A 11 6.89 23.89 14.59
N GLY A 12 6.17 23.08 15.35
CA GLY A 12 6.41 22.93 16.78
C GLY A 12 5.20 22.49 17.59
N TYR A 13 5.32 22.63 18.91
CA TYR A 13 4.21 22.44 19.85
C TYR A 13 3.79 23.80 20.40
N LYS A 14 2.58 23.91 20.96
CA LYS A 14 2.01 25.17 21.49
C LYS A 14 2.94 26.04 22.36
N SER A 15 3.98 25.46 22.96
CA SER A 15 4.94 26.13 23.84
C SER A 15 6.30 26.44 23.19
N GLY A 16 6.50 26.15 21.90
CA GLY A 16 7.78 26.31 21.21
C GLY A 16 7.64 26.11 19.71
N GLU A 17 6.91 27.00 19.05
CA GLU A 17 6.87 27.09 17.58
C GLU A 17 8.20 27.64 17.07
N GLN A 18 8.76 26.97 16.08
CA GLN A 18 9.96 27.36 15.36
C GLN A 18 9.54 27.79 13.96
N GLU A 19 10.02 28.97 13.54
CA GLU A 19 9.92 29.44 12.17
C GLU A 19 11.28 29.21 11.51
N TYR A 20 11.28 28.53 10.37
CA TYR A 20 12.48 28.29 9.59
C TYR A 20 12.24 28.63 8.12
N GLU A 21 13.08 29.49 7.56
CA GLU A 21 13.06 29.82 6.14
C GLU A 21 13.86 28.79 5.35
N LEU A 22 13.20 28.12 4.40
CA LEU A 22 13.83 27.08 3.59
C LEU A 22 14.77 27.69 2.56
N LEU A 23 15.97 27.09 2.46
CA LEU A 23 16.92 27.40 1.41
C LEU A 23 16.58 26.59 0.16
N PHE A 24 16.69 27.24 -1.00
CA PHE A 24 16.43 26.62 -2.29
C PHE A 24 17.68 26.61 -3.16
N PHE A 25 17.83 25.55 -3.93
CA PHE A 25 18.97 25.30 -4.80
C PHE A 25 18.47 24.95 -6.21
N GLN A 26 19.21 25.37 -7.24
CA GLN A 26 18.91 24.99 -8.62
C GLN A 26 19.59 23.68 -9.01
N ASP A 27 20.66 23.32 -8.30
CA ASP A 27 21.47 22.14 -8.55
C ASP A 27 21.23 21.03 -7.52
N GLU A 28 21.21 19.79 -8.02
CA GLU A 28 20.92 18.59 -7.22
C GLU A 28 22.06 18.24 -6.25
N ALA A 29 23.30 18.63 -6.58
CA ALA A 29 24.47 18.40 -5.74
C ALA A 29 24.37 19.20 -4.43
N SER A 30 24.07 20.50 -4.49
CA SER A 30 23.88 21.34 -3.30
C SER A 30 22.68 20.89 -2.47
N LEU A 31 21.62 20.37 -3.11
CA LEU A 31 20.47 19.82 -2.39
C LEU A 31 20.85 18.59 -1.54
N LEU A 32 21.74 17.73 -2.05
CA LEU A 32 22.21 16.53 -1.35
C LEU A 32 23.15 16.84 -0.18
N GLU A 33 24.00 17.86 -0.33
CA GLU A 33 24.93 18.33 0.71
C GLU A 33 24.23 19.13 1.83
N TYR A 34 23.09 19.76 1.52
CA TYR A 34 22.30 20.53 2.49
C TYR A 34 21.66 19.64 3.56
N THR A 35 21.89 19.94 4.85
CA THR A 35 21.20 19.28 5.96
C THR A 35 19.77 19.82 6.06
N PRO A 36 18.74 19.00 5.79
CA PRO A 36 17.35 19.44 5.82
C PRO A 36 16.90 19.81 7.22
N VAL A 37 15.90 20.69 7.26
CA VAL A 37 15.15 21.00 8.49
C VAL A 37 14.45 19.75 8.98
N LYS A 38 14.58 19.45 10.27
CA LYS A 38 13.97 18.29 10.90
C LYS A 38 12.72 18.69 11.67
N VAL A 39 11.58 18.17 11.25
CA VAL A 39 10.27 18.40 11.86
C VAL A 39 9.86 17.12 12.60
N LYS A 40 9.47 17.23 13.87
CA LYS A 40 8.99 16.05 14.62
C LYS A 40 7.59 15.64 14.15
N GLU A 41 7.36 14.34 14.05
CA GLU A 41 6.06 13.76 13.78
C GLU A 41 5.03 14.27 14.80
N PHE A 42 3.79 14.48 14.37
CA PHE A 42 2.71 15.05 15.18
C PHE A 42 2.96 16.45 15.77
N SER A 43 4.03 17.15 15.36
CA SER A 43 4.15 18.59 15.62
C SER A 43 3.24 19.34 14.66
N ASN A 44 2.73 20.50 15.10
CA ASN A 44 1.99 21.38 14.20
C ASN A 44 2.93 21.76 13.05
N LEU A 45 2.45 21.69 11.82
CA LEU A 45 3.21 22.03 10.62
C LEU A 45 2.34 22.91 9.73
N SER A 46 2.86 24.08 9.40
CA SER A 46 2.26 25.01 8.47
C SER A 46 3.34 25.74 7.69
N PHE A 47 2.99 26.31 6.55
CA PHE A 47 3.93 27.07 5.74
C PHE A 47 3.30 28.34 5.18
N THR A 48 4.14 29.34 4.96
CA THR A 48 3.78 30.58 4.28
C THR A 48 4.67 30.71 3.05
N PHE A 49 4.04 30.88 1.89
CA PHE A 49 4.73 30.96 0.60
C PHE A 49 4.56 32.35 -0.01
N ASN A 50 5.63 33.14 0.04
CA ASN A 50 5.65 34.50 -0.47
C ASN A 50 6.52 34.58 -1.72
N SER A 51 6.05 35.29 -2.74
CA SER A 51 6.84 35.57 -3.93
C SER A 51 6.52 36.94 -4.50
N ILE A 52 7.54 37.61 -5.02
CA ILE A 52 7.40 38.83 -5.80
C ILE A 52 6.67 38.52 -7.12
N ASP A 53 6.91 37.33 -7.68
CA ASP A 53 6.24 36.86 -8.89
C ASP A 53 4.98 36.07 -8.53
N LYS A 54 3.82 36.63 -8.87
CA LYS A 54 2.51 35.99 -8.64
C LYS A 54 2.26 34.77 -9.51
N GLN A 55 3.11 34.52 -10.51
CA GLN A 55 3.07 33.30 -11.33
C GLN A 55 3.94 32.17 -10.77
N ALA A 56 4.68 32.41 -9.67
CA ALA A 56 5.42 31.36 -9.01
C ALA A 56 4.48 30.25 -8.55
N LYS A 57 4.89 28.99 -8.70
CA LYS A 57 4.09 27.84 -8.26
C LYS A 57 4.94 26.94 -7.39
N LEU A 58 4.46 26.66 -6.19
CA LEU A 58 5.08 25.71 -5.27
C LEU A 58 4.41 24.34 -5.42
N TYR A 59 5.21 23.30 -5.52
CA TYR A 59 4.78 21.91 -5.61
C TYR A 59 5.38 21.10 -4.48
N ILE A 60 4.55 20.28 -3.85
CA ILE A 60 4.95 19.35 -2.77
C ILE A 60 4.33 17.99 -3.10
N PRO A 61 4.96 17.17 -3.96
CA PRO A 61 4.36 15.95 -4.50
C PRO A 61 3.91 14.95 -3.43
N GLU A 62 4.62 14.87 -2.31
CA GLU A 62 4.29 13.99 -1.20
C GLU A 62 2.98 14.37 -0.49
N LEU A 63 2.41 15.55 -0.79
CA LEU A 63 1.15 16.04 -0.23
C LEU A 63 -0.01 16.05 -1.24
N ASP A 64 0.19 15.63 -2.49
CA ASP A 64 -0.81 15.72 -3.56
C ASP A 64 -2.06 14.86 -3.30
N ASP A 65 -1.93 13.78 -2.53
CA ASP A 65 -3.07 12.89 -2.21
C ASP A 65 -3.96 13.42 -1.08
N TYR A 66 -3.58 14.52 -0.42
CA TYR A 66 -4.30 15.08 0.72
C TYR A 66 -5.05 16.36 0.36
N LEU A 67 -6.25 16.51 0.91
CA LEU A 67 -7.05 17.72 0.75
C LEU A 67 -6.56 18.81 1.72
N ILE A 68 -5.68 19.69 1.25
CA ILE A 68 -5.19 20.86 2.01
C ILE A 68 -5.81 22.13 1.41
N GLU A 69 -6.07 23.12 2.25
CA GLU A 69 -6.59 24.41 1.82
C GLU A 69 -5.61 25.11 0.85
N ASN A 70 -6.17 25.95 -0.03
CA ASN A 70 -5.44 26.73 -1.03
C ASN A 70 -4.65 25.91 -2.08
N GLN A 71 -4.99 24.64 -2.25
CA GLN A 71 -4.52 23.83 -3.37
C GLN A 71 -5.19 24.23 -4.68
N VAL A 72 -4.38 24.39 -5.73
CA VAL A 72 -4.84 24.65 -7.10
C VAL A 72 -4.46 23.47 -7.96
N LYS A 73 -5.46 22.85 -8.59
CA LYS A 73 -5.27 21.74 -9.52
C LYS A 73 -5.02 22.26 -10.92
N GLU A 74 -3.87 21.92 -11.49
CA GLU A 74 -3.55 22.25 -12.89
C GLU A 74 -4.27 21.32 -13.87
N GLU A 75 -4.34 21.74 -15.14
CA GLU A 75 -4.94 20.93 -16.23
C GLU A 75 -4.27 19.56 -16.39
N ASN A 76 -2.98 19.47 -16.05
CA ASN A 76 -2.19 18.24 -16.09
C ASN A 76 -2.50 17.27 -14.94
N GLY A 77 -3.30 17.70 -13.96
CA GLY A 77 -3.67 16.92 -12.78
C GLY A 77 -2.78 17.14 -11.55
N ASP A 78 -1.65 17.84 -11.71
CA ASP A 78 -0.73 18.19 -10.61
C ASP A 78 -1.34 19.25 -9.69
N ILE A 79 -0.98 19.19 -8.40
CA ILE A 79 -1.43 20.13 -7.38
C ILE A 79 -0.32 21.12 -7.06
N CYS A 80 -0.66 22.41 -7.06
CA CYS A 80 0.27 23.48 -6.73
C CYS A 80 -0.33 24.47 -5.72
N TYR A 81 0.56 25.23 -5.08
CA TYR A 81 0.24 26.34 -4.20
C TYR A 81 0.69 27.65 -4.85
N ILE A 82 -0.20 28.64 -4.84
CA ILE A 82 0.05 30.00 -5.34
C ILE A 82 0.60 30.86 -4.19
N PRO A 83 1.47 31.85 -4.46
CA PRO A 83 1.97 32.76 -3.43
C PRO A 83 0.82 33.46 -2.72
N SER A 84 0.80 33.33 -1.39
CA SER A 84 -0.15 34.01 -0.51
C SER A 84 0.51 34.25 0.84
N ASP A 85 0.19 35.39 1.45
CA ASP A 85 0.56 35.69 2.83
C ASP A 85 -0.22 34.82 3.85
N ASP A 86 -1.16 34.01 3.37
CA ASP A 86 -1.90 33.06 4.20
C ASP A 86 -1.01 31.93 4.71
N ASN A 87 -1.17 31.59 6.00
CA ASN A 87 -0.51 30.43 6.59
C ASN A 87 -1.27 29.15 6.23
N ILE A 88 -0.67 28.30 5.40
CA ILE A 88 -1.26 27.05 4.94
C ILE A 88 -0.93 25.95 5.95
N ILE A 89 -1.97 25.39 6.55
CA ILE A 89 -1.83 24.42 7.64
C ILE A 89 -1.85 23.01 7.06
N ILE A 90 -0.72 22.31 7.15
CA ILE A 90 -0.56 20.92 6.73
C ILE A 90 -1.06 19.99 7.83
N TYR A 91 -0.60 20.21 9.07
CA TYR A 91 -0.99 19.40 10.22
C TYR A 91 -1.22 20.28 11.44
N ASN A 92 -2.39 20.16 12.06
CA ASN A 92 -2.68 20.80 13.34
C ASN A 92 -3.74 19.97 14.08
N ARG A 93 -3.34 19.41 15.22
CA ARG A 93 -4.21 18.56 16.04
C ARG A 93 -5.44 19.32 16.57
N ASP A 94 -5.27 20.57 16.95
CA ASP A 94 -6.34 21.36 17.58
C ASP A 94 -7.40 21.84 16.58
N GLN A 95 -7.02 22.02 15.31
CA GLN A 95 -7.92 22.43 14.24
C GLN A 95 -8.54 21.25 13.48
N GLY A 96 -8.30 20.02 13.93
CA GLY A 96 -8.84 18.81 13.29
C GLY A 96 -8.23 18.47 11.92
N LYS A 97 -7.15 19.15 11.52
CA LYS A 97 -6.41 18.86 10.27
C LYS A 97 -5.34 17.81 10.54
N THR A 98 -5.62 16.58 10.13
CA THR A 98 -4.81 15.40 10.45
C THR A 98 -4.21 14.77 9.19
N VAL A 99 -3.41 15.51 8.42
CA VAL A 99 -2.59 14.88 7.38
C VAL A 99 -1.58 13.96 8.08
N PRO A 100 -1.60 12.64 7.87
CA PRO A 100 -0.63 11.73 8.48
C PRO A 100 0.75 11.98 7.87
N LEU A 101 1.54 12.78 8.56
CA LEU A 101 2.91 13.11 8.19
C LEU A 101 3.83 11.90 8.43
N ILE A 102 3.95 11.06 7.41
CA ILE A 102 4.81 9.85 7.45
C ILE A 102 6.28 10.29 7.57
N PRO A 103 7.06 9.70 8.49
CA PRO A 103 8.49 9.98 8.60
C PRO A 103 9.25 9.74 7.29
N GLY A 104 10.12 10.68 6.92
CA GLY A 104 10.86 10.65 5.67
C GLY A 104 11.21 12.04 5.14
N TYR A 105 11.84 12.08 3.97
CA TYR A 105 12.14 13.33 3.26
C TYR A 105 10.95 13.77 2.42
N TYR A 106 10.60 15.05 2.52
CA TYR A 106 9.60 15.72 1.71
C TYR A 106 10.34 16.69 0.80
N THR A 107 10.26 16.45 -0.50
CA THR A 107 10.89 17.31 -1.49
C THR A 107 9.88 18.32 -2.00
N LEU A 108 10.32 19.57 -2.12
CA LEU A 108 9.48 20.65 -2.63
C LEU A 108 10.23 21.42 -3.69
N TYR A 109 9.49 21.88 -4.69
CA TYR A 109 10.08 22.68 -5.75
C TYR A 109 9.19 23.85 -6.13
N VAL A 110 9.83 24.98 -6.43
CA VAL A 110 9.19 26.20 -6.88
C VAL A 110 9.55 26.41 -8.34
N LYS A 111 8.52 26.57 -9.18
CA LYS A 111 8.66 26.88 -10.61
C LYS A 111 8.34 28.35 -10.86
N ILE A 112 9.28 29.07 -11.47
CA ILE A 112 9.12 30.45 -11.91
C ILE A 112 9.55 30.50 -13.38
N GLY A 113 8.59 30.65 -14.29
CA GLY A 113 8.83 30.53 -15.73
C GLY A 113 9.41 29.16 -16.11
N GLU A 114 10.62 29.16 -16.65
CA GLU A 114 11.38 27.94 -17.00
C GLU A 114 12.33 27.46 -15.89
N THR A 115 12.52 28.26 -14.84
CA THR A 115 13.49 27.95 -13.77
C THR A 115 12.80 27.17 -12.65
N ILE A 116 13.45 26.10 -12.20
CA ILE A 116 12.97 25.27 -11.09
C ILE A 116 14.00 25.33 -9.96
N PHE A 117 13.49 25.57 -8.76
CA PHE A 117 14.27 25.62 -7.53
C PHE A 117 13.81 24.52 -6.59
N TYR A 118 14.72 23.77 -6.00
CA TYR A 118 14.45 22.61 -5.16
C TYR A 118 14.84 22.86 -3.71
N SER A 119 14.07 22.29 -2.79
CA SER A 119 14.39 22.22 -1.36
C SER A 119 13.82 20.93 -0.77
N ARG A 120 14.19 20.63 0.47
CA ARG A 120 13.69 19.47 1.20
C ARG A 120 13.63 19.72 2.71
N PHE A 121 12.66 19.11 3.36
CA PHE A 121 12.61 18.97 4.81
C PHE A 121 12.43 17.49 5.19
N GLU A 122 12.77 17.13 6.43
CA GLU A 122 12.71 15.77 6.93
C GLU A 122 11.74 15.68 8.10
N ILE A 123 10.81 14.74 8.05
CA ILE A 123 9.93 14.40 9.17
C ILE A 123 10.57 13.26 9.96
N ILE A 124 10.88 13.52 11.22
CA ILE A 124 11.50 12.58 12.15
C ILE A 124 10.47 12.11 13.19
N LEU A 125 10.59 10.88 13.68
CA LEU A 125 9.70 10.36 14.72
C LEU A 125 9.71 11.23 15.98
N LYS A 126 8.55 11.36 16.62
CA LYS A 126 8.38 12.04 17.92
C LYS A 126 8.93 11.16 19.04
N ASP A 127 10.25 11.19 19.22
CA ASP A 127 10.96 10.63 20.38
C ASP A 127 10.52 9.21 20.79
N LEU A 128 10.87 8.22 19.97
CA LEU A 128 11.18 6.88 20.49
C LEU A 128 12.70 6.81 20.59
N GLY A 129 13.23 6.35 21.73
CA GLY A 129 14.67 6.14 21.83
C GLY A 129 15.11 5.24 20.66
N THR A 130 16.24 5.54 20.02
CA THR A 130 16.84 4.69 18.98
C THR A 130 16.72 3.16 19.23
N PRO A 131 16.84 2.63 20.47
CA PRO A 131 16.64 1.20 20.73
C PRO A 131 15.20 0.68 20.66
N GLU A 132 14.18 1.51 20.83
CA GLU A 132 12.77 1.09 20.84
C GLU A 132 12.20 1.00 19.41
N TRP A 133 12.61 1.92 18.53
CA TRP A 133 12.25 1.89 17.12
C TRP A 133 12.77 0.63 16.42
N GLU A 134 14.01 0.24 16.69
CA GLU A 134 14.62 -0.94 16.07
C GLU A 134 13.90 -2.22 16.53
N LYS A 135 13.52 -2.29 17.81
CA LYS A 135 12.69 -3.39 18.34
C LYS A 135 11.30 -3.41 17.74
N MET A 136 10.63 -2.27 17.61
CA MET A 136 9.28 -2.19 17.05
C MET A 136 9.29 -2.50 15.54
N LYS A 137 10.33 -2.06 14.82
CA LYS A 137 10.58 -2.42 13.42
C LYS A 137 10.77 -3.92 13.28
N ILE A 138 11.60 -4.54 14.11
CA ILE A 138 11.82 -6.00 14.09
C ILE A 138 10.54 -6.75 14.46
N GLU A 139 9.76 -6.27 15.44
CA GLU A 139 8.50 -6.89 15.84
C GLU A 139 7.42 -6.79 14.75
N ILE A 140 7.30 -5.63 14.09
CA ILE A 140 6.41 -5.46 12.93
C ILE A 140 6.90 -6.30 11.75
N GLU A 141 8.20 -6.31 11.43
CA GLU A 141 8.76 -7.16 10.37
C GLU A 141 8.55 -8.65 10.66
N LYS A 142 8.58 -9.05 11.93
CA LYS A 142 8.35 -10.43 12.37
C LYS A 142 6.87 -10.82 12.38
N MET A 143 5.98 -9.87 12.70
CA MET A 143 4.53 -10.06 12.71
C MET A 143 3.92 -9.96 11.30
N VAL A 144 4.51 -9.14 10.44
CA VAL A 144 4.06 -8.78 9.08
C VAL A 144 5.02 -9.32 8.02
N GLY A 145 5.80 -10.36 8.34
CA GLY A 145 6.88 -10.94 7.53
C GLY A 145 6.46 -11.37 6.13
N GLY A 146 6.33 -10.39 5.23
CA GLY A 146 5.92 -10.59 3.85
C GLY A 146 5.24 -9.39 3.17
N LEU A 147 4.59 -8.47 3.91
CA LEU A 147 3.80 -7.38 3.28
C LEU A 147 4.51 -6.03 3.21
N ALA A 148 5.39 -5.71 4.17
CA ALA A 148 6.01 -4.39 4.28
C ALA A 148 7.15 -4.12 3.27
N ARG A 149 7.65 -5.14 2.56
CA ARG A 149 8.70 -4.93 1.53
C ARG A 149 8.17 -4.28 0.25
N THR A 150 6.86 -4.02 0.15
CA THR A 150 6.19 -3.67 -1.12
C THR A 150 5.58 -2.27 -1.20
N PHE A 151 5.78 -1.41 -0.19
CA PHE A 151 5.05 -0.12 -0.10
C PHE A 151 5.94 1.13 -0.07
N ILE A 152 6.89 1.27 -1.01
CA ILE A 152 7.44 2.59 -1.34
C ILE A 152 7.52 2.73 -2.87
N PRO A 153 6.51 3.28 -3.55
CA PRO A 153 6.68 3.76 -4.90
C PRO A 153 7.37 5.13 -4.84
N LYS A 154 8.70 5.18 -4.97
CA LYS A 154 9.37 6.42 -5.41
C LYS A 154 9.08 6.59 -6.90
N LYS A 155 8.19 7.53 -7.24
CA LYS A 155 8.13 8.09 -8.60
C LYS A 155 9.38 8.95 -8.82
N THR A 156 10.53 8.33 -9.04
CA THR A 156 11.68 9.05 -9.59
C THR A 156 11.66 8.90 -11.11
N SER A 157 11.25 10.00 -11.73
CA SER A 157 11.47 10.41 -13.12
C SER A 157 12.40 9.54 -13.96
N ARG A 158 11.89 9.14 -15.14
CA ARG A 158 12.64 8.68 -16.31
C ARG A 158 13.93 9.49 -16.50
N ARG A 159 15.08 8.84 -16.37
CA ARG A 159 16.28 9.15 -17.17
C ARG A 159 16.96 7.84 -17.55
N GLU A 160 17.29 7.76 -18.83
CA GLU A 160 18.03 6.67 -19.46
C GLU A 160 19.42 6.58 -18.81
N ILE A 161 19.75 5.43 -18.22
CA ILE A 161 21.09 5.16 -17.69
C ILE A 161 21.68 4.01 -18.48
N THR A 162 22.70 4.33 -19.26
CA THR A 162 23.63 3.40 -19.89
C THR A 162 24.29 2.52 -18.81
N THR A 163 24.12 1.21 -18.97
CA THR A 163 24.93 0.07 -18.47
C THR A 163 26.29 0.47 -17.85
N SER A 164 26.68 0.02 -16.65
CA SER A 164 26.94 -1.41 -16.39
C SER A 164 27.19 -1.81 -14.92
N ASN A 165 26.86 -0.99 -13.90
CA ASN A 165 27.14 -1.36 -12.49
C ASN A 165 25.97 -1.15 -11.50
N TYR A 166 24.74 -0.88 -11.98
CA TYR A 166 23.56 -0.63 -11.13
C TYR A 166 22.58 -1.82 -11.00
N LEU A 167 22.82 -2.92 -11.72
CA LEU A 167 21.89 -4.08 -11.78
C LEU A 167 21.74 -4.85 -10.44
N MET A 168 22.61 -4.58 -9.46
CA MET A 168 22.50 -5.16 -8.12
C MET A 168 21.62 -4.35 -7.15
N ASN A 169 21.28 -3.09 -7.48
CA ASN A 169 20.50 -2.23 -6.60
C ASN A 169 19.04 -2.01 -7.06
N ASP A 170 18.68 -2.57 -8.21
CA ASP A 170 17.32 -2.51 -8.72
C ASP A 170 16.51 -3.66 -8.09
N GLN A 171 15.80 -3.32 -7.02
CA GLN A 171 14.92 -4.26 -6.30
C GLN A 171 13.91 -4.94 -7.23
N LEU A 172 13.53 -4.30 -8.34
CA LEU A 172 12.65 -4.91 -9.34
C LEU A 172 13.36 -5.99 -10.14
N PHE A 173 14.61 -5.76 -10.55
CA PHE A 173 15.39 -6.74 -11.29
C PHE A 173 15.72 -7.98 -10.44
N GLN A 174 16.08 -7.77 -9.17
CA GLN A 174 16.27 -8.88 -8.22
C GLN A 174 14.96 -9.66 -8.01
N ARG A 175 13.81 -8.99 -7.93
CA ARG A 175 12.49 -9.65 -7.85
C ARG A 175 12.14 -10.43 -9.11
N ILE A 176 12.48 -9.91 -10.29
CA ILE A 176 12.26 -10.61 -11.56
C ILE A 176 13.14 -11.85 -11.63
N LEU A 177 14.40 -11.76 -11.22
CA LEU A 177 15.32 -12.91 -11.15
C LEU A 177 14.87 -13.94 -10.12
N GLU A 178 14.45 -13.51 -8.92
CA GLU A 178 13.85 -14.39 -7.92
C GLU A 178 12.58 -15.05 -8.44
N PHE A 179 11.73 -14.30 -9.13
CA PHE A 179 10.52 -14.84 -9.75
C PHE A 179 10.86 -15.88 -10.82
N GLU A 180 11.80 -15.57 -11.72
CA GLU A 180 12.29 -16.47 -12.76
C GLU A 180 12.85 -17.78 -12.17
N ASN A 181 13.68 -17.67 -11.14
CA ASN A 181 14.26 -18.82 -10.44
C ASN A 181 13.19 -19.69 -9.74
N ASN A 182 12.06 -19.11 -9.36
CA ASN A 182 10.96 -19.81 -8.70
C ASN A 182 9.89 -20.36 -9.67
N ILE A 183 9.96 -20.05 -10.97
CA ILE A 183 9.02 -20.57 -11.99
C ILE A 183 8.96 -22.11 -11.97
N PRO A 184 10.08 -22.87 -11.94
CA PRO A 184 10.03 -24.32 -11.94
C PRO A 184 9.29 -24.88 -10.72
N GLN A 185 9.53 -24.32 -9.54
CA GLN A 185 8.87 -24.74 -8.30
C GLN A 185 7.37 -24.40 -8.30
N ALA A 186 7.00 -23.26 -8.88
CA ALA A 186 5.61 -22.88 -9.08
C ALA A 186 4.88 -23.85 -10.03
N ILE A 187 5.51 -24.26 -11.13
CA ILE A 187 4.96 -25.24 -12.07
C ILE A 187 4.72 -26.59 -11.37
N VAL A 188 5.72 -27.10 -10.64
CA VAL A 188 5.59 -28.35 -9.88
C VAL A 188 4.44 -28.26 -8.86
N SER A 189 4.31 -27.13 -8.17
CA SER A 189 3.23 -26.91 -7.21
C SER A 189 1.85 -26.88 -7.87
N LEU A 190 1.73 -26.29 -9.06
CA LEU A 190 0.50 -26.29 -9.85
C LEU A 190 0.14 -27.70 -10.36
N GLU A 191 1.12 -28.49 -10.77
CA GLU A 191 0.90 -29.89 -11.16
C GLU A 191 0.44 -30.75 -9.99
N SER A 192 1.02 -30.54 -8.80
CA SER A 192 0.59 -31.21 -7.56
C SER A 192 -0.83 -30.81 -7.17
N LEU A 193 -1.18 -29.52 -7.24
CA LEU A 193 -2.54 -29.03 -6.99
C LEU A 193 -3.58 -29.67 -7.92
N LYS A 194 -3.22 -29.92 -9.18
CA LYS A 194 -4.10 -30.61 -10.14
C LYS A 194 -4.36 -32.06 -9.74
N LYS A 195 -3.39 -32.74 -9.13
CA LYS A 195 -3.48 -34.15 -8.71
C LYS A 195 -4.14 -34.29 -7.32
N GLU A 196 -3.95 -33.31 -6.44
CA GLU A 196 -4.36 -33.36 -5.03
C GLU A 196 -5.51 -32.42 -4.70
N ALA A 197 -6.48 -32.25 -5.62
CA ALA A 197 -7.67 -31.47 -5.32
C ALA A 197 -8.35 -32.00 -4.04
N LYS A 198 -8.37 -31.18 -2.99
CA LYS A 198 -8.89 -31.59 -1.68
C LYS A 198 -10.37 -31.92 -1.83
N TYR A 199 -10.83 -32.94 -1.13
CA TYR A 199 -12.23 -33.33 -1.15
C TYR A 199 -12.75 -33.54 0.26
N ARG A 200 -14.05 -33.29 0.43
CA ARG A 200 -14.76 -33.58 1.66
C ARG A 200 -15.79 -34.65 1.40
N ILE A 201 -15.87 -35.63 2.30
CA ILE A 201 -16.93 -36.64 2.28
C ILE A 201 -18.17 -36.02 2.93
N ASP A 202 -19.26 -35.94 2.19
CA ASP A 202 -20.55 -35.43 2.66
C ASP A 202 -21.61 -36.54 2.68
N LYS A 203 -22.65 -36.39 3.50
CA LYS A 203 -23.76 -37.34 3.62
C LYS A 203 -25.00 -36.77 2.91
N ARG A 204 -25.34 -37.29 1.73
CA ARG A 204 -26.62 -37.00 1.07
C ARG A 204 -27.64 -38.08 1.43
N TYR A 205 -28.76 -37.68 2.01
CA TYR A 205 -29.80 -38.61 2.44
C TYR A 205 -30.86 -38.78 1.36
N ASN A 206 -31.20 -40.05 1.06
CA ASN A 206 -32.25 -40.40 0.11
C ASN A 206 -33.10 -41.54 0.68
N TRP A 207 -34.36 -41.61 0.25
CA TRP A 207 -35.24 -42.73 0.55
C TRP A 207 -34.83 -43.95 -0.27
N LYS A 208 -34.55 -45.07 0.39
CA LYS A 208 -34.19 -46.35 -0.24
C LYS A 208 -35.02 -47.49 0.35
N PRO A 209 -35.29 -48.58 -0.39
CA PRO A 209 -36.04 -49.71 0.14
C PRO A 209 -35.32 -50.39 1.32
N ILE A 210 -36.10 -50.89 2.31
CA ILE A 210 -35.59 -51.56 3.53
C ILE A 210 -34.63 -52.72 3.22
N GLY A 211 -34.78 -53.40 2.06
CA GLY A 211 -34.05 -54.62 1.72
C GLY A 211 -32.59 -54.44 1.27
N SER A 212 -32.10 -53.21 1.10
CA SER A 212 -30.68 -52.96 0.84
C SER A 212 -29.90 -52.76 2.15
N LYS A 213 -28.59 -53.05 2.14
CA LYS A 213 -27.68 -52.83 3.29
C LYS A 213 -27.55 -51.32 3.59
N ASN A 214 -28.56 -50.76 4.23
CA ASN A 214 -28.70 -49.34 4.50
C ASN A 214 -28.18 -49.01 5.90
N LEU A 215 -27.39 -47.94 6.01
CA LEU A 215 -26.98 -47.41 7.31
C LEU A 215 -28.15 -46.65 7.94
N VAL A 216 -28.39 -46.92 9.22
CA VAL A 216 -29.40 -46.24 10.05
C VAL A 216 -28.67 -45.25 10.95
N ASP A 217 -29.03 -43.98 10.84
CA ASP A 217 -28.50 -42.87 11.66
C ASP A 217 -29.66 -42.20 12.43
N GLN A 218 -29.37 -41.32 13.38
CA GLN A 218 -30.37 -40.60 14.17
C GLN A 218 -31.37 -39.84 13.28
N LYS A 219 -30.88 -39.25 12.18
CA LYS A 219 -31.70 -38.54 11.20
C LYS A 219 -32.65 -39.48 10.42
N THR A 220 -32.25 -40.73 10.21
CA THR A 220 -33.10 -41.76 9.60
C THR A 220 -34.29 -42.09 10.50
N ILE A 221 -34.02 -42.27 11.80
CA ILE A 221 -35.04 -42.60 12.82
C ILE A 221 -36.03 -41.44 12.97
N SER A 222 -35.53 -40.21 13.09
CA SER A 222 -36.36 -39.00 13.17
C SER A 222 -37.28 -38.86 11.96
N GLN A 223 -36.77 -39.10 10.74
CA GLN A 223 -37.58 -38.97 9.51
C GLN A 223 -38.62 -40.07 9.36
N LEU A 224 -38.38 -41.27 9.90
CA LEU A 224 -39.39 -42.35 9.94
C LEU A 224 -40.53 -42.04 10.91
N GLN A 225 -40.24 -41.36 12.02
CA GLN A 225 -41.28 -40.93 12.97
C GLN A 225 -42.16 -39.83 12.38
N ILE A 226 -41.56 -38.91 11.61
CA ILE A 226 -42.27 -37.80 10.96
C ILE A 226 -43.09 -38.29 9.74
N HIS A 227 -42.58 -39.30 9.01
CA HIS A 227 -43.19 -39.82 7.79
C HIS A 227 -43.63 -41.29 7.90
N PRO A 228 -44.63 -41.61 8.74
CA PRO A 228 -45.12 -42.98 8.93
C PRO A 228 -45.85 -43.56 7.71
N GLU A 229 -46.17 -42.74 6.70
CA GLU A 229 -46.77 -43.12 5.43
C GLU A 229 -45.78 -43.82 4.48
N LYS A 230 -44.47 -43.57 4.64
CA LYS A 230 -43.42 -44.15 3.77
C LYS A 230 -42.95 -45.52 4.26
N ARG A 231 -43.89 -46.38 4.65
CA ARG A 231 -43.61 -47.75 5.13
C ARG A 231 -42.95 -48.56 4.00
N GLY A 232 -41.79 -49.13 4.26
CA GLY A 232 -40.99 -49.87 3.26
C GLY A 232 -39.77 -49.11 2.72
N LEU A 233 -39.64 -47.81 3.02
CA LEU A 233 -38.48 -46.99 2.66
C LEU A 233 -37.74 -46.50 3.91
N LEU A 234 -36.42 -46.41 3.84
CA LEU A 234 -35.53 -45.83 4.85
C LEU A 234 -34.85 -44.58 4.29
N TYR A 235 -34.82 -43.52 5.09
CA TYR A 235 -34.08 -42.30 4.75
C TYR A 235 -32.61 -42.42 5.16
N THR A 236 -31.80 -43.00 4.28
CA THR A 236 -30.43 -43.44 4.59
C THR A 236 -29.37 -42.53 3.97
N PRO A 237 -28.24 -42.29 4.67
CA PRO A 237 -27.15 -41.47 4.16
C PRO A 237 -26.33 -42.22 3.10
N SER A 238 -26.15 -41.59 1.95
CA SER A 238 -25.15 -41.96 0.95
C SER A 238 -23.95 -41.02 1.06
N ARG A 239 -22.74 -41.58 1.11
CA ARG A 239 -21.50 -40.79 1.14
C ARG A 239 -21.20 -40.33 -0.27
N ILE A 240 -21.08 -39.02 -0.46
CA ILE A 240 -20.68 -38.40 -1.73
C ILE A 240 -19.39 -37.63 -1.53
N ILE A 241 -18.54 -37.63 -2.55
CA ILE A 241 -17.31 -36.85 -2.56
C ILE A 241 -17.67 -35.44 -3.07
N LYS A 242 -17.49 -34.43 -2.22
CA LYS A 242 -17.70 -33.03 -2.56
C LYS A 242 -16.35 -32.35 -2.78
N TYR A 243 -16.10 -31.90 -4.01
CA TYR A 243 -14.93 -31.11 -4.37
C TYR A 243 -15.17 -29.60 -4.23
N ASP A 244 -16.44 -29.17 -4.16
CA ASP A 244 -16.81 -27.77 -3.95
C ASP A 244 -16.73 -27.42 -2.44
N ILE A 245 -15.49 -27.26 -1.99
CA ILE A 245 -15.12 -26.86 -0.63
C ILE A 245 -14.43 -25.50 -0.70
N ILE A 246 -14.43 -24.78 0.43
CA ILE A 246 -13.92 -23.42 0.54
C ILE A 246 -12.46 -23.35 0.04
N GLU A 247 -11.65 -24.34 0.38
CA GLU A 247 -10.25 -24.43 -0.01
C GLU A 247 -10.08 -24.47 -1.54
N ASN A 248 -10.88 -25.28 -2.25
CA ASN A 248 -10.83 -25.37 -3.70
C ASN A 248 -11.43 -24.13 -4.38
N GLN A 249 -12.43 -23.49 -3.75
CA GLN A 249 -12.96 -22.21 -4.22
C GLN A 249 -11.91 -21.11 -4.15
N TRP A 250 -11.13 -21.04 -3.05
CA TRP A 250 -10.01 -20.11 -2.92
C TRP A 250 -8.91 -20.37 -3.92
N ILE A 251 -8.52 -21.65 -4.12
CA ILE A 251 -7.52 -22.01 -5.14
C ILE A 251 -8.01 -21.56 -6.53
N LYS A 252 -9.29 -21.80 -6.86
CA LYS A 252 -9.88 -21.36 -8.12
C LYS A 252 -9.86 -19.83 -8.27
N PHE A 253 -10.17 -19.09 -7.20
CA PHE A 253 -10.12 -17.63 -7.20
C PHE A 253 -8.70 -17.11 -7.45
N ILE A 254 -7.70 -17.63 -6.72
CA ILE A 254 -6.29 -17.26 -6.88
C ILE A 254 -5.81 -17.55 -8.32
N LEU A 255 -6.12 -18.73 -8.85
CA LEU A 255 -5.75 -19.10 -10.23
C LEU A 255 -6.42 -18.20 -11.27
N SER A 256 -7.67 -17.79 -11.06
CA SER A 256 -8.36 -16.86 -11.95
C SER A 256 -7.72 -15.47 -11.94
N TYR A 257 -7.25 -15.02 -10.78
CA TYR A 257 -6.51 -13.77 -10.66
C TYR A 257 -5.17 -13.82 -11.41
N PHE A 258 -4.37 -14.88 -11.20
CA PHE A 258 -3.11 -15.08 -11.94
C PHE A 258 -3.32 -15.17 -13.46
N LYS A 259 -4.40 -15.81 -13.90
CA LYS A 259 -4.75 -15.89 -15.33
C LYS A 259 -5.07 -14.50 -15.91
N ASN A 260 -5.82 -13.68 -15.18
CA ASN A 260 -6.19 -12.34 -15.65
C ASN A 260 -4.96 -11.40 -15.66
N PHE A 261 -4.11 -11.50 -14.64
CA PHE A 261 -2.84 -10.79 -14.60
C PHE A 261 -1.94 -11.14 -15.80
N SER A 262 -1.79 -12.42 -16.14
CA SER A 262 -0.98 -12.85 -17.29
C SER A 262 -1.58 -12.47 -18.65
N LEU A 263 -2.90 -12.38 -18.78
CA LEU A 263 -3.56 -11.95 -20.02
C LEU A 263 -3.46 -10.45 -20.29
N LEU A 264 -3.48 -9.61 -19.25
CA LEU A 264 -3.33 -8.15 -19.36
C LEU A 264 -1.98 -7.74 -19.98
N TYR A 265 -0.93 -8.55 -19.79
CA TYR A 265 0.40 -8.30 -20.36
C TYR A 265 0.59 -8.83 -21.79
N ARG A 266 -0.40 -9.48 -22.40
CA ARG A 266 -0.32 -10.01 -23.77
C ARG A 266 -0.86 -9.05 -24.83
N LEU A 267 -1.32 -7.86 -24.43
CA LEU A 267 -1.96 -6.84 -25.27
C LEU A 267 -1.11 -5.58 -25.49
N ASN A 268 0.17 -5.58 -25.10
CA ASN A 268 1.15 -4.55 -25.46
C ASN A 268 2.30 -5.17 -26.24
#